data_AF-A0A5J5Q0Y0-F1
#
_entry.id   AF-A0A5J5Q0Y0-F1
#
_cell.length_a   1.000
_cell.length_b   1.000
_cell.length_c   1.000
_cell.angle_alpha   90.00
_cell.angle_beta   90.00
_cell.angle_gamma   90.00
#
_symmetry.space_group_name_H-M   'P 1'
#
loop_
_entity.id
_entity.type
_entity.pdbx_description
1 polymer ?
#
loop_
_entity_poly.entity_id
_entity_poly.type
_entity_poly.pdbx_seq_one_letter_code
_entity_poly.pdbx_strand_id
1 'polypeptide(L)'
;MAGTQHASHSIPISKLNMEVDLAISQIPNLKEFVSYLTQTMHSSVPGSLVIWYDSVTIDGTLSWQNQLNEENKPFFDISDGIFVNYLWEEDDPKLSATVAGDRKLDVYMGIDVFGRGTYGGGQWTTNVALEVIKKDDVSAAIFAPGWVYETKQPPDFQTAQNRWWSLVEKSWGIVQNYPKTLPFYSNFDQGRGNHISVDGAQVLSTQWNNISSQTFQPFLEYVDDSTSKTIEVRVDFKEASFNGGGNITFKGTLEAGTSFSTRLFSGQLLTGPLPIYFTYSVKSEGNSQLGLSLELSSETEGKKKLFLASQGTNQFSSEVLLPRRLTTPDNAPGWVMQEVSIAMNGYTLTEIHAVCYKQQPEITNTTEYFAVLGDIKISTSSKNTEFPPSTSWIVNGQDIEWGTSQGSKTLSLKISWKPEDEKGPLFPKYNIYVEKLSKQSIRTLRGTLESVREYIGVAHIEAFYVSQLVIPSDTSSLKFIIQVCNVDGASQNLDDAPFFQLDVQSSTNILSLLFGCLPSLVKNIIAYL
;
A
#
# COMPACT_ATOMS: atom_id res chain seq x y z
N MET A 1 -24.37 10.65 0.21
CA MET A 1 -23.90 9.25 0.14
C MET A 1 -22.89 9.16 -1.00
N ALA A 2 -21.65 9.54 -0.71
CA ALA A 2 -20.52 9.35 -1.61
C ALA A 2 -19.55 8.46 -0.82
N GLY A 3 -19.76 7.15 -0.90
CA GLY A 3 -18.82 6.19 -0.36
C GLY A 3 -17.52 6.28 -1.15
N THR A 4 -16.42 6.45 -0.44
CA THR A 4 -15.05 6.42 -0.93
C THR A 4 -14.80 5.12 -1.72
N GLN A 5 -14.85 5.19 -3.05
CA GLN A 5 -14.53 4.09 -3.98
C GLN A 5 -13.02 3.81 -4.10
N HIS A 6 -12.27 3.87 -2.99
CA HIS A 6 -10.79 3.75 -3.02
C HIS A 6 -10.19 2.64 -2.16
N ALA A 7 -11.00 1.80 -1.52
CA ALA A 7 -10.57 0.43 -1.39
C ALA A 7 -10.77 -0.21 -2.77
N SER A 8 -9.77 -0.89 -3.33
CA SER A 8 -10.07 -2.07 -4.14
C SER A 8 -11.20 -2.79 -3.40
N HIS A 9 -12.35 -3.07 -4.03
CA HIS A 9 -13.41 -3.80 -3.35
C HIS A 9 -12.83 -5.18 -3.04
N SER A 10 -12.14 -5.30 -1.92
CA SER A 10 -11.76 -6.55 -1.31
C SER A 10 -13.08 -7.11 -0.85
N ILE A 11 -13.72 -7.82 -1.78
CA ILE A 11 -14.80 -8.73 -1.49
C ILE A 11 -14.36 -9.51 -0.25
N PRO A 12 -15.04 -9.38 0.89
CA PRO A 12 -14.65 -10.12 2.07
C PRO A 12 -14.85 -11.61 1.77
N ILE A 13 -13.75 -12.36 1.78
CA ILE A 13 -13.75 -13.80 1.55
C ILE A 13 -13.54 -14.49 2.89
N SER A 14 -14.45 -15.39 3.25
CA SER A 14 -14.29 -16.31 4.36
C SER A 14 -13.96 -17.70 3.82
N LYS A 15 -12.73 -18.17 4.04
CA LYS A 15 -12.32 -19.54 3.71
C LYS A 15 -12.60 -20.45 4.92
N LEU A 16 -13.44 -21.45 4.75
CA LEU A 16 -13.70 -22.48 5.76
C LEU A 16 -12.76 -23.66 5.53
N ASN A 17 -11.81 -23.87 6.44
CA ASN A 17 -10.90 -25.01 6.38
C ASN A 17 -11.13 -25.96 7.57
N MET A 18 -11.80 -27.08 7.32
CA MET A 18 -12.15 -28.07 8.34
C MET A 18 -11.25 -29.31 8.24
N GLU A 19 -10.09 -29.27 8.91
CA GLU A 19 -9.05 -30.32 8.85
C GLU A 19 -9.21 -31.36 9.98
N VAL A 20 -10.44 -31.78 10.26
CA VAL A 20 -10.75 -32.76 11.31
C VAL A 20 -11.85 -33.71 10.87
N ASP A 21 -11.78 -34.97 11.32
CA ASP A 21 -12.89 -35.91 11.23
C ASP A 21 -14.07 -35.44 12.08
N LEU A 22 -15.28 -35.75 11.61
CA LEU A 22 -16.54 -35.49 12.28
C LEU A 22 -17.36 -36.78 12.34
N ALA A 23 -18.14 -36.95 13.40
CA ALA A 23 -19.14 -38.00 13.40
C ALA A 23 -20.15 -37.72 12.28
N ILE A 24 -20.56 -38.73 11.53
CA ILE A 24 -21.54 -38.58 10.44
C ILE A 24 -22.83 -37.87 10.90
N SER A 25 -23.22 -38.03 12.16
CA SER A 25 -24.36 -37.35 12.78
C SER A 25 -24.21 -35.83 12.90
N GLN A 26 -23.00 -35.29 12.78
CA GLN A 26 -22.70 -33.86 12.83
C GLN A 26 -22.71 -33.21 11.44
N ILE A 27 -22.64 -34.00 10.36
CA ILE A 27 -22.61 -33.47 8.99
C ILE A 27 -23.85 -32.62 8.65
N PRO A 28 -25.08 -32.99 9.05
CA PRO A 28 -26.24 -32.11 8.86
C PRO A 28 -26.06 -30.74 9.52
N ASN A 29 -25.48 -30.68 10.73
CA ASN A 29 -25.24 -29.42 11.43
C ASN A 29 -24.15 -28.58 10.74
N LEU A 30 -23.10 -29.22 10.23
CA LEU A 30 -22.04 -28.54 9.49
C LEU A 30 -22.59 -27.93 8.19
N LYS A 31 -23.41 -28.67 7.44
CA LYS A 31 -24.08 -28.17 6.24
C LYS A 31 -25.00 -26.99 6.58
N GLU A 32 -25.79 -27.10 7.63
CA GLU A 32 -26.64 -26.00 8.10
C GLU A 32 -25.80 -24.76 8.46
N PHE A 33 -24.70 -24.94 9.18
CA PHE A 33 -23.79 -23.84 9.53
C PHE A 33 -23.21 -23.15 8.30
N VAL A 34 -22.69 -23.91 7.32
CA VAL A 34 -22.10 -23.36 6.10
C VAL A 34 -23.15 -22.58 5.30
N SER A 35 -24.35 -23.15 5.14
CA SER A 35 -25.47 -22.50 4.44
C SER A 35 -25.89 -21.21 5.16
N TYR A 36 -26.08 -21.27 6.47
CA TYR A 36 -26.46 -20.11 7.28
C TYR A 36 -25.40 -19.01 7.25
N LEU A 37 -24.12 -19.37 7.35
CA LEU A 37 -23.02 -18.42 7.26
C LEU A 37 -23.00 -17.72 5.91
N THR A 38 -23.12 -18.48 4.81
CA THR A 38 -23.14 -17.95 3.44
C THR A 38 -24.27 -16.92 3.27
N GLN A 39 -25.50 -17.29 3.63
CA GLN A 39 -26.65 -16.39 3.54
C GLN A 39 -26.52 -15.14 4.44
N THR A 40 -25.99 -15.32 5.65
CA THR A 40 -25.77 -14.21 6.60
C THR A 40 -24.71 -13.25 6.10
N MET A 41 -23.62 -13.77 5.54
CA MET A 41 -22.53 -12.97 4.96
C MET A 41 -23.03 -12.15 3.78
N HIS A 42 -23.77 -12.74 2.85
CA HIS A 42 -24.35 -11.99 1.71
C HIS A 42 -25.32 -10.90 2.16
N SER A 43 -26.13 -11.17 3.18
CA SER A 43 -27.08 -10.21 3.73
C SER A 43 -26.39 -9.06 4.47
N SER A 44 -25.30 -9.35 5.19
CA SER A 44 -24.59 -8.37 6.01
C SER A 44 -23.57 -7.56 5.21
N VAL A 45 -22.92 -8.21 4.23
CA VAL A 45 -21.89 -7.63 3.36
C VAL A 45 -22.14 -8.10 1.93
N PRO A 46 -22.93 -7.35 1.15
CA PRO A 46 -23.21 -7.69 -0.25
C PRO A 46 -21.94 -7.91 -1.06
N GLY A 47 -21.91 -9.02 -1.82
CA GLY A 47 -20.77 -9.43 -2.62
C GLY A 47 -19.68 -10.18 -1.87
N SER A 48 -19.81 -10.41 -0.56
CA SER A 48 -18.93 -11.33 0.19
C SER A 48 -18.99 -12.76 -0.36
N LEU A 49 -17.93 -13.54 -0.11
CA LEU A 49 -17.84 -14.94 -0.54
C LEU A 49 -17.49 -15.86 0.63
N VAL A 50 -18.13 -17.01 0.70
CA VAL A 50 -17.77 -18.13 1.58
C VAL A 50 -17.23 -19.27 0.73
N ILE A 51 -15.98 -19.64 0.94
CA ILE A 51 -15.27 -20.66 0.16
C ILE A 51 -14.99 -21.88 1.03
N TRP A 52 -15.51 -23.04 0.62
CA TRP A 52 -15.24 -24.32 1.27
C TRP A 52 -13.86 -24.85 0.86
N TYR A 53 -13.08 -25.40 1.79
CA TYR A 53 -11.87 -26.15 1.44
C TYR A 53 -12.23 -27.64 1.28
N ASP A 54 -11.72 -28.29 0.23
CA ASP A 54 -11.86 -29.72 -0.02
C ASP A 54 -11.22 -30.54 1.10
N SER A 55 -11.95 -30.80 2.19
CA SER A 55 -11.43 -31.50 3.38
C SER A 55 -12.35 -32.62 3.87
N VAL A 56 -13.26 -32.33 4.81
CA VAL A 56 -14.19 -33.32 5.35
C VAL A 56 -15.30 -33.61 4.34
N THR A 57 -15.54 -34.88 4.05
CA THR A 57 -16.58 -35.31 3.09
C THR A 57 -17.96 -35.38 3.74
N ILE A 58 -18.99 -35.66 2.95
CA ILE A 58 -20.36 -35.89 3.45
C ILE A 58 -20.49 -37.05 4.43
N ASP A 59 -19.50 -37.95 4.49
CA ASP A 59 -19.46 -39.05 5.45
C ASP A 59 -18.82 -38.65 6.79
N GLY A 60 -18.28 -37.42 6.88
CA GLY A 60 -17.59 -36.91 8.06
C GLY A 60 -16.12 -37.31 8.16
N THR A 61 -15.59 -37.98 7.14
CA THR A 61 -14.16 -38.33 7.10
C THR A 61 -13.35 -37.19 6.50
N LEU A 62 -12.23 -36.83 7.13
CA LEU A 62 -11.23 -35.94 6.54
C LEU A 62 -10.54 -36.67 5.39
N SER A 63 -10.95 -36.37 4.15
CA SER A 63 -10.45 -37.01 2.95
C SER A 63 -10.48 -36.02 1.79
N TRP A 64 -9.34 -35.37 1.55
CA TRP A 64 -9.15 -34.47 0.41
C TRP A 64 -9.39 -35.24 -0.89
N GLN A 65 -10.38 -34.82 -1.67
CA GLN A 65 -10.75 -35.49 -2.90
C GLN A 65 -9.84 -35.11 -4.07
N ASN A 66 -9.15 -33.97 -3.97
CA ASN A 66 -8.34 -33.35 -5.02
C ASN A 66 -9.13 -32.97 -6.28
N GLN A 67 -10.46 -33.08 -6.23
CA GLN A 67 -11.38 -32.66 -7.27
C GLN A 67 -12.75 -32.34 -6.66
N LEU A 68 -13.59 -31.61 -7.38
CA LEU A 68 -15.01 -31.51 -7.04
C LEU A 68 -15.72 -32.78 -7.50
N ASN A 69 -16.35 -33.50 -6.58
CA ASN A 69 -17.10 -34.73 -6.84
C ASN A 69 -18.28 -34.88 -5.85
N GLU A 70 -19.02 -35.98 -5.91
CA GLU A 70 -20.21 -36.21 -5.06
C GLU A 70 -19.91 -36.15 -3.54
N GLU A 71 -18.68 -36.43 -3.12
CA GLU A 71 -18.28 -36.47 -1.71
C GLU A 71 -18.14 -35.08 -1.07
N ASN A 72 -17.87 -34.05 -1.87
CA ASN A 72 -17.70 -32.67 -1.41
C ASN A 72 -18.65 -31.67 -2.09
N LYS A 73 -19.33 -32.06 -3.18
CA LYS A 73 -20.30 -31.22 -3.92
C LYS A 73 -21.41 -30.65 -3.03
N PRO A 74 -21.98 -31.38 -2.06
CA PRO A 74 -23.01 -30.80 -1.20
C PRO A 74 -22.54 -29.60 -0.36
N PHE A 75 -21.23 -29.46 -0.10
CA PHE A 75 -20.67 -28.25 0.54
C PHE A 75 -20.44 -27.12 -0.46
N PHE A 76 -20.01 -27.46 -1.69
CA PHE A 76 -19.89 -26.49 -2.80
C PHE A 76 -21.24 -25.87 -3.17
N ASP A 77 -22.32 -26.65 -3.18
CA ASP A 77 -23.66 -26.19 -3.56
C ASP A 77 -24.25 -25.17 -2.57
N ILE A 78 -23.80 -25.19 -1.31
CA ILE A 78 -24.28 -24.31 -0.24
C ILE A 78 -23.26 -23.22 0.15
N SER A 79 -22.19 -23.09 -0.62
CA SER A 79 -21.16 -22.05 -0.49
C SER A 79 -20.90 -21.39 -1.84
N ASP A 80 -20.10 -20.32 -1.86
CA ASP A 80 -19.84 -19.55 -3.08
C ASP A 80 -18.77 -20.18 -3.97
N GLY A 81 -17.98 -21.11 -3.44
CA GLY A 81 -17.01 -21.87 -4.23
C GLY A 81 -16.22 -22.86 -3.40
N ILE A 82 -15.37 -23.63 -4.07
CA ILE A 82 -14.52 -24.65 -3.44
C ILE A 82 -13.05 -24.44 -3.78
N PHE A 83 -12.22 -24.38 -2.74
CA PHE A 83 -10.77 -24.48 -2.84
C PHE A 83 -10.42 -25.96 -2.79
N VAL A 84 -10.13 -26.54 -3.96
CA VAL A 84 -9.76 -27.95 -4.12
C VAL A 84 -8.33 -28.17 -3.63
N ASN A 85 -8.08 -29.30 -2.95
CA ASN A 85 -6.75 -29.63 -2.44
C ASN A 85 -5.72 -29.77 -3.57
N TYR A 86 -4.44 -29.57 -3.27
CA TYR A 86 -3.39 -29.38 -4.29
C TYR A 86 -2.77 -30.67 -4.86
N LEU A 87 -3.18 -31.86 -4.41
CA LEU A 87 -2.66 -33.17 -4.85
C LEU A 87 -3.43 -33.77 -6.05
N TRP A 88 -3.92 -32.92 -6.96
CA TRP A 88 -4.70 -33.31 -8.13
C TRP A 88 -3.84 -33.78 -9.32
N GLU A 89 -4.44 -34.54 -10.22
CA GLU A 89 -3.87 -35.05 -11.47
C GLU A 89 -4.39 -34.27 -12.71
N GLU A 90 -3.76 -34.47 -13.87
CA GLU A 90 -3.98 -33.64 -15.07
C GLU A 90 -5.45 -33.53 -15.51
N ASP A 91 -6.24 -34.59 -15.36
CA ASP A 91 -7.66 -34.61 -15.78
C ASP A 91 -8.63 -34.05 -14.71
N ASP A 92 -8.20 -33.91 -13.46
CA ASP A 92 -9.06 -33.51 -12.33
C ASP A 92 -9.69 -32.11 -12.47
N PRO A 93 -8.99 -31.07 -13.00
CA PRO A 93 -9.61 -29.78 -13.30
C PRO A 93 -10.81 -29.89 -14.25
N LYS A 94 -10.66 -30.67 -15.33
CA LYS A 94 -11.73 -30.93 -16.31
C LYS A 94 -12.88 -31.73 -15.71
N LEU A 95 -12.58 -32.74 -14.90
CA LEU A 95 -13.61 -33.52 -14.19
C LEU A 95 -14.39 -32.63 -13.23
N SER A 96 -13.69 -31.79 -12.46
CA SER A 96 -14.29 -30.83 -11.54
C SER A 96 -15.16 -29.80 -12.27
N ALA A 97 -14.69 -29.27 -13.42
CA ALA A 97 -15.47 -28.38 -14.27
C ALA A 97 -16.79 -29.02 -14.74
N THR A 98 -16.73 -30.30 -15.10
CA THR A 98 -17.90 -31.08 -15.53
C THR A 98 -18.93 -31.22 -14.42
N VAL A 99 -18.48 -31.49 -13.18
CA VAL A 99 -19.36 -31.60 -12.00
C VAL A 99 -19.95 -30.23 -11.61
N ALA A 100 -19.16 -29.15 -11.74
CA ALA A 100 -19.59 -27.80 -11.40
C ALA A 100 -20.58 -27.19 -12.40
N GLY A 101 -20.56 -27.62 -13.67
CA GLY A 101 -21.39 -27.06 -14.74
C GLY A 101 -21.13 -25.56 -14.93
N ASP A 102 -22.19 -24.75 -14.85
CA ASP A 102 -22.10 -23.30 -15.03
C ASP A 102 -21.26 -22.60 -13.94
N ARG A 103 -21.06 -23.26 -12.79
CA ARG A 103 -20.24 -22.75 -11.66
C ARG A 103 -18.77 -23.16 -11.73
N LYS A 104 -18.27 -23.60 -12.88
CA LYS A 104 -16.87 -24.05 -13.03
C LYS A 104 -15.80 -23.03 -12.62
N LEU A 105 -16.09 -21.73 -12.71
CA LEU A 105 -15.17 -20.67 -12.25
C LEU A 105 -15.16 -20.49 -10.71
N ASP A 106 -16.12 -21.09 -10.01
CA ASP A 106 -16.17 -21.15 -8.54
C ASP A 106 -15.37 -22.35 -7.99
N VAL A 107 -14.76 -23.15 -8.87
CA VAL A 107 -13.81 -24.22 -8.52
C VAL A 107 -12.39 -23.65 -8.61
N TYR A 108 -11.72 -23.56 -7.47
CA TYR A 108 -10.36 -23.05 -7.35
C TYR A 108 -9.39 -24.22 -7.11
N MET A 109 -8.71 -24.67 -8.17
CA MET A 109 -7.73 -25.75 -8.10
C MET A 109 -6.48 -25.31 -7.33
N GLY A 110 -6.19 -25.98 -6.22
CA GLY A 110 -5.09 -25.62 -5.32
C GLY A 110 -3.71 -25.84 -5.93
N ILE A 111 -2.79 -24.91 -5.72
CA ILE A 111 -1.37 -25.06 -6.10
C ILE A 111 -0.52 -24.75 -4.88
N ASP A 112 0.18 -25.73 -4.31
CA ASP A 112 1.12 -25.50 -3.22
C ASP A 112 2.47 -25.01 -3.75
N VAL A 113 2.77 -23.72 -3.55
CA VAL A 113 4.02 -23.12 -4.08
C VAL A 113 5.27 -23.73 -3.41
N PHE A 114 5.17 -24.37 -2.24
CA PHE A 114 6.31 -25.11 -1.69
C PHE A 114 6.63 -26.40 -2.45
N GLY A 115 5.71 -26.90 -3.27
CA GLY A 115 5.92 -28.08 -4.11
C GLY A 115 5.71 -29.41 -3.40
N ARG A 116 4.92 -29.47 -2.32
CA ARG A 116 4.70 -30.71 -1.53
C ARG A 116 3.68 -31.62 -2.21
N GLY A 117 4.08 -32.21 -3.34
CA GLY A 117 3.24 -33.14 -4.12
C GLY A 117 2.25 -32.46 -5.06
N THR A 118 2.23 -31.13 -5.13
CA THR A 118 1.37 -30.40 -6.06
C THR A 118 1.69 -30.76 -7.52
N TYR A 119 0.67 -30.77 -8.37
CA TYR A 119 0.87 -30.90 -9.81
C TYR A 119 1.85 -29.83 -10.32
N GLY A 120 2.76 -30.23 -11.22
CA GLY A 120 3.79 -29.34 -11.77
C GLY A 120 4.91 -28.95 -10.78
N GLY A 121 4.87 -29.39 -9.52
CA GLY A 121 5.99 -29.27 -8.57
C GLY A 121 6.12 -27.94 -7.82
N GLY A 122 5.24 -26.95 -8.07
CA GLY A 122 5.24 -25.66 -7.36
C GLY A 122 6.48 -24.80 -7.65
N GLN A 123 6.92 -23.98 -6.71
CA GLN A 123 8.17 -23.21 -6.76
C GLN A 123 8.35 -22.43 -8.08
N TRP A 124 9.48 -22.60 -8.78
CA TRP A 124 9.77 -22.00 -10.08
C TRP A 124 9.03 -22.64 -11.26
N THR A 125 8.25 -23.70 -11.02
CA THR A 125 7.45 -24.42 -12.02
C THR A 125 5.95 -24.30 -11.76
N THR A 126 5.50 -23.40 -10.88
CA THR A 126 4.07 -23.13 -10.60
C THR A 126 3.26 -22.84 -11.87
N ASN A 127 3.87 -22.24 -12.91
CA ASN A 127 3.19 -21.99 -14.18
C ASN A 127 2.69 -23.25 -14.88
N VAL A 128 3.32 -24.41 -14.66
CA VAL A 128 2.91 -25.70 -15.25
C VAL A 128 1.49 -26.07 -14.79
N ALA A 129 1.21 -25.92 -13.49
CA ALA A 129 -0.13 -26.13 -12.95
C ALA A 129 -1.13 -25.10 -13.47
N LEU A 130 -0.73 -23.82 -13.51
CA LEU A 130 -1.57 -22.74 -14.02
C LEU A 130 -1.99 -22.96 -15.49
N GLU A 131 -1.09 -23.48 -16.33
CA GLU A 131 -1.38 -23.76 -17.74
C GLU A 131 -2.45 -24.85 -17.92
N VAL A 132 -2.42 -25.91 -17.10
CA VAL A 132 -3.43 -26.99 -17.12
C VAL A 132 -4.78 -26.46 -16.62
N ILE A 133 -4.79 -25.77 -15.47
CA ILE A 133 -6.01 -25.18 -14.91
C ILE A 133 -6.67 -24.22 -15.90
N LYS A 134 -5.87 -23.35 -16.55
CA LYS A 134 -6.36 -22.38 -17.53
C LYS A 134 -6.93 -23.05 -18.77
N LYS A 135 -6.33 -24.15 -19.23
CA LYS A 135 -6.79 -24.93 -20.39
C LYS A 135 -8.19 -25.50 -20.16
N ASP A 136 -8.51 -25.91 -18.94
CA ASP A 136 -9.80 -26.51 -18.59
C ASP A 136 -10.85 -25.50 -18.08
N ASP A 137 -10.54 -24.20 -18.14
CA ASP A 137 -11.46 -23.09 -17.88
C ASP A 137 -12.11 -23.13 -16.47
N VAL A 138 -11.28 -23.43 -15.47
CA VAL A 138 -11.57 -23.32 -14.03
C VAL A 138 -10.61 -22.33 -13.35
N SER A 139 -10.85 -21.99 -12.08
CA SER A 139 -10.02 -21.03 -11.34
C SER A 139 -8.81 -21.68 -10.66
N ALA A 140 -7.78 -20.89 -10.36
CA ALA A 140 -6.59 -21.32 -9.62
C ALA A 140 -6.59 -20.79 -8.17
N ALA A 141 -6.06 -21.58 -7.23
CA ALA A 141 -5.89 -21.22 -5.83
C ALA A 141 -4.42 -21.35 -5.41
N ILE A 142 -3.69 -20.23 -5.38
CA ILE A 142 -2.25 -20.23 -5.04
C ILE A 142 -2.07 -20.32 -3.53
N PHE A 143 -1.61 -21.47 -3.04
CA PHE A 143 -1.32 -21.73 -1.64
C PHE A 143 0.15 -21.45 -1.30
N ALA A 144 0.36 -20.72 -0.21
CA ALA A 144 1.68 -20.40 0.34
C ALA A 144 2.69 -19.74 -0.63
N PRO A 145 2.31 -18.68 -1.38
CA PRO A 145 3.26 -17.93 -2.23
C PRO A 145 4.38 -17.24 -1.43
N GLY A 146 4.25 -17.18 -0.10
CA GLY A 146 5.31 -16.78 0.84
C GLY A 146 6.60 -17.59 0.72
N TRP A 147 6.57 -18.75 0.04
CA TRP A 147 7.74 -19.56 -0.31
C TRP A 147 8.94 -18.72 -0.79
N VAL A 148 8.72 -17.73 -1.66
CA VAL A 148 9.80 -16.87 -2.19
C VAL A 148 10.56 -16.17 -1.06
N TYR A 149 9.83 -15.60 -0.10
CA TYR A 149 10.40 -14.89 1.04
C TYR A 149 10.99 -15.86 2.07
N GLU A 150 10.21 -16.87 2.46
CA GLU A 150 10.55 -17.79 3.54
C GLU A 150 11.77 -18.66 3.24
N THR A 151 11.97 -19.01 1.97
CA THR A 151 13.13 -19.80 1.53
C THR A 151 14.31 -18.94 1.06
N LYS A 152 14.20 -17.61 1.16
CA LYS A 152 15.26 -16.64 0.80
C LYS A 152 15.81 -16.87 -0.61
N GLN A 153 14.91 -17.00 -1.59
CA GLN A 153 15.30 -17.23 -2.96
C GLN A 153 16.30 -16.16 -3.46
N PRO A 154 17.40 -16.57 -4.12
CA PRO A 154 18.43 -15.64 -4.59
C PRO A 154 17.95 -14.81 -5.80
N PRO A 155 18.64 -13.70 -6.12
CA PRO A 155 19.73 -13.09 -5.35
C PRO A 155 19.24 -12.31 -4.13
N ASP A 156 17.99 -11.86 -4.15
CA ASP A 156 17.31 -11.14 -3.09
C ASP A 156 15.79 -11.30 -3.26
N PHE A 157 15.04 -10.96 -2.21
CA PHE A 157 13.58 -11.11 -2.21
C PHE A 157 12.90 -10.33 -3.34
N GLN A 158 13.30 -9.08 -3.64
CA GLN A 158 12.63 -8.27 -4.65
C GLN A 158 12.79 -8.88 -6.04
N THR A 159 14.02 -9.26 -6.39
CA THR A 159 14.33 -9.88 -7.68
C THR A 159 13.62 -11.23 -7.84
N ALA A 160 13.69 -12.08 -6.82
CA ALA A 160 13.03 -13.38 -6.85
C ALA A 160 11.50 -13.26 -6.89
N GLN A 161 10.93 -12.30 -6.15
CA GLN A 161 9.49 -12.06 -6.11
C GLN A 161 8.96 -11.57 -7.46
N ASN A 162 9.66 -10.63 -8.10
CA ASN A 162 9.30 -10.13 -9.43
C ASN A 162 9.41 -11.24 -10.49
N ARG A 163 10.47 -12.05 -10.42
CA ARG A 163 10.62 -13.22 -11.30
C ARG A 163 9.46 -14.19 -11.15
N TRP A 164 9.12 -14.55 -9.92
CA TRP A 164 8.08 -15.53 -9.64
C TRP A 164 6.70 -15.04 -10.10
N TRP A 165 6.33 -13.79 -9.78
CA TRP A 165 5.07 -13.23 -10.28
C TRP A 165 5.05 -13.04 -11.80
N SER A 166 6.19 -12.76 -12.43
CA SER A 166 6.28 -12.72 -13.90
C SER A 166 6.02 -14.10 -14.53
N LEU A 167 6.41 -15.20 -13.87
CA LEU A 167 6.06 -16.56 -14.32
C LEU A 167 4.54 -16.78 -14.25
N VAL A 168 3.90 -16.35 -13.16
CA VAL A 168 2.43 -16.41 -13.03
C VAL A 168 1.75 -15.56 -14.08
N GLU A 169 2.21 -14.32 -14.29
CA GLU A 169 1.66 -13.39 -15.27
C GLU A 169 1.75 -13.93 -16.71
N LYS A 170 2.86 -14.53 -17.11
CA LYS A 170 3.04 -15.11 -18.45
C LYS A 170 2.04 -16.24 -18.72
N SER A 171 1.70 -17.03 -17.70
CA SER A 171 0.75 -18.13 -17.82
C SER A 171 -0.70 -17.66 -17.71
N TRP A 172 -1.02 -16.91 -16.66
CA TRP A 172 -2.40 -16.55 -16.30
C TRP A 172 -2.88 -15.27 -16.99
N GLY A 173 -1.99 -14.29 -17.17
CA GLY A 173 -2.27 -12.94 -17.65
C GLY A 173 -2.34 -11.90 -16.53
N ILE A 174 -2.51 -10.64 -16.90
CA ILE A 174 -2.65 -9.52 -15.97
C ILE A 174 -4.13 -9.34 -15.61
N VAL A 175 -4.46 -9.48 -14.32
CA VAL A 175 -5.85 -9.40 -13.83
C VAL A 175 -6.25 -8.01 -13.29
N GLN A 176 -5.29 -7.18 -12.90
CA GLN A 176 -5.54 -5.84 -12.39
C GLN A 176 -5.02 -4.80 -13.38
N ASN A 177 -5.78 -3.73 -13.59
CA ASN A 177 -5.37 -2.60 -14.41
C ASN A 177 -5.88 -1.30 -13.75
N TYR A 178 -5.07 -0.25 -13.81
CA TYR A 178 -5.32 1.06 -13.20
C TYR A 178 -4.49 2.13 -13.93
N PRO A 179 -4.97 3.39 -13.98
CA PRO A 179 -6.18 3.89 -13.32
C PRO A 179 -7.48 3.50 -14.04
N LYS A 180 -8.55 3.27 -13.26
CA LYS A 180 -9.94 3.12 -13.75
C LYS A 180 -10.84 4.28 -13.31
N THR A 181 -10.55 4.86 -12.16
CA THR A 181 -11.31 5.95 -11.54
C THR A 181 -10.37 7.06 -11.07
N LEU A 182 -10.92 8.24 -10.82
CA LEU A 182 -10.21 9.39 -10.25
C LEU A 182 -10.75 9.73 -8.85
N PRO A 183 -9.91 10.27 -7.95
CA PRO A 183 -8.47 10.51 -8.12
C PRO A 183 -7.65 9.22 -8.17
N PHE A 184 -6.53 9.23 -8.87
CA PHE A 184 -5.55 8.15 -8.85
C PHE A 184 -4.24 8.66 -8.25
N TYR A 185 -3.68 7.95 -7.29
CA TYR A 185 -2.42 8.32 -6.65
C TYR A 185 -1.55 7.09 -6.39
N SER A 186 -0.27 7.21 -6.69
CA SER A 186 0.75 6.22 -6.34
C SER A 186 2.04 6.93 -5.95
N ASN A 187 2.60 6.55 -4.82
CA ASN A 187 3.98 6.82 -4.41
C ASN A 187 4.84 5.56 -4.42
N PHE A 188 4.31 4.48 -5.02
CA PHE A 188 5.00 3.19 -5.18
C PHE A 188 5.37 2.48 -3.86
N ASP A 189 4.83 2.94 -2.73
CA ASP A 189 5.04 2.28 -1.44
C ASP A 189 4.53 0.84 -1.47
N GLN A 190 5.36 -0.10 -1.01
CA GLN A 190 4.99 -1.50 -0.78
C GLN A 190 4.64 -1.77 0.69
N GLY A 191 4.38 -0.70 1.47
CA GLY A 191 4.15 -0.81 2.91
C GLY A 191 5.40 -1.21 3.70
N ARG A 192 6.59 -0.91 3.18
CA ARG A 192 7.88 -1.09 3.84
C ARG A 192 8.92 -0.17 3.22
N GLY A 193 10.02 0.08 3.93
CA GLY A 193 11.15 0.83 3.39
C GLY A 193 12.27 1.02 4.40
N ASN A 194 13.33 1.73 4.00
CA ASN A 194 14.46 2.09 4.87
C ASN A 194 14.37 3.53 5.41
N HIS A 195 13.42 4.31 4.91
CA HIS A 195 13.14 5.69 5.28
C HIS A 195 11.68 6.03 4.96
N ILE A 196 11.19 7.15 5.48
CA ILE A 196 9.92 7.77 5.08
C ILE A 196 10.19 9.23 4.78
N SER A 197 9.60 9.71 3.68
CA SER A 197 9.54 11.12 3.31
C SER A 197 8.10 11.64 3.29
N VAL A 198 7.93 12.94 3.54
CA VAL A 198 6.69 13.68 3.34
C VAL A 198 7.04 14.94 2.58
N ASP A 199 6.40 15.15 1.42
CA ASP A 199 6.66 16.26 0.50
C ASP A 199 8.16 16.41 0.15
N GLY A 200 8.84 15.27 0.00
CA GLY A 200 10.26 15.15 -0.35
C GLY A 200 11.24 15.34 0.81
N ALA A 201 10.78 15.76 1.98
CA ALA A 201 11.59 15.84 3.19
C ALA A 201 11.59 14.50 3.93
N GLN A 202 12.77 13.95 4.21
CA GLN A 202 12.89 12.71 4.96
C GLN A 202 12.52 12.93 6.43
N VAL A 203 11.48 12.26 6.91
CA VAL A 203 10.95 12.37 8.28
C VAL A 203 11.32 11.16 9.15
N LEU A 204 11.66 10.03 8.55
CA LEU A 204 12.17 8.83 9.23
C LEU A 204 13.36 8.26 8.47
N SER A 205 14.43 7.87 9.16
CA SER A 205 15.66 7.32 8.58
C SER A 205 15.90 5.85 8.89
N THR A 206 14.96 5.19 9.56
CA THR A 206 15.05 3.78 9.98
C THR A 206 14.11 2.91 9.17
N GLN A 207 14.38 1.60 9.19
CA GLN A 207 13.51 0.60 8.58
C GLN A 207 12.12 0.61 9.20
N TRP A 208 11.11 0.36 8.36
CA TRP A 208 9.72 0.32 8.76
C TRP A 208 8.92 -0.65 7.88
N ASN A 209 7.81 -1.13 8.43
CA ASN A 209 6.78 -1.85 7.68
C ASN A 209 5.38 -1.53 8.23
N ASN A 210 4.46 -1.24 7.32
CA ASN A 210 3.03 -1.13 7.54
C ASN A 210 2.35 -1.37 6.19
N ILE A 211 1.84 -2.59 5.96
CA ILE A 211 1.27 -3.00 4.66
C ILE A 211 0.05 -2.16 4.29
N SER A 212 -0.66 -1.58 5.25
CA SER A 212 -1.75 -0.64 4.98
C SER A 212 -1.29 0.61 4.22
N SER A 213 0.00 0.94 4.26
CA SER A 213 0.60 2.04 3.48
C SER A 213 0.90 1.68 2.03
N GLN A 214 0.63 0.45 1.58
CA GLN A 214 0.85 0.07 0.19
C GLN A 214 -0.07 0.89 -0.74
N THR A 215 0.51 1.49 -1.79
CA THR A 215 -0.24 2.16 -2.86
C THR A 215 -0.17 1.37 -4.17
N PHE A 216 -0.87 1.84 -5.21
CA PHE A 216 -0.87 1.18 -6.52
C PHE A 216 0.56 0.97 -7.05
N GLN A 217 0.92 -0.27 -7.36
CA GLN A 217 2.26 -0.62 -7.83
C GLN A 217 2.38 -0.46 -9.34
N PRO A 218 3.56 -0.15 -9.91
CA PRO A 218 3.71 -0.10 -11.36
C PRO A 218 3.80 -1.51 -11.98
N PHE A 219 3.42 -1.63 -13.24
CA PHE A 219 3.68 -2.81 -14.08
C PHE A 219 5.07 -2.72 -14.71
N LEU A 220 6.09 -3.13 -13.95
CA LEU A 220 7.45 -3.21 -14.46
C LEU A 220 7.72 -4.61 -15.01
N GLU A 221 7.97 -4.70 -16.31
CA GLU A 221 8.27 -5.96 -16.96
C GLU A 221 9.60 -6.54 -16.44
N TYR A 222 9.52 -7.73 -15.86
CA TYR A 222 10.69 -8.50 -15.45
C TYR A 222 11.34 -9.14 -16.68
N VAL A 223 12.63 -8.85 -16.90
CA VAL A 223 13.43 -9.39 -18.00
C VAL A 223 14.60 -10.15 -17.39
N ASP A 224 14.70 -11.44 -17.71
CA ASP A 224 15.75 -12.34 -17.17
C ASP A 224 17.17 -11.92 -17.59
N ASP A 225 17.32 -11.22 -18.72
CA ASP A 225 18.61 -10.80 -19.27
C ASP A 225 18.88 -9.30 -19.05
N SER A 226 19.54 -8.98 -17.93
CA SER A 226 19.95 -7.62 -17.57
C SER A 226 21.03 -7.03 -18.49
N THR A 227 21.67 -7.83 -19.35
CA THR A 227 22.70 -7.33 -20.28
C THR A 227 22.12 -6.62 -21.51
N SER A 228 20.82 -6.75 -21.74
CA SER A 228 20.13 -6.18 -22.91
C SER A 228 19.58 -4.76 -22.69
N LYS A 229 19.42 -4.29 -21.45
CA LYS A 229 18.80 -2.99 -21.15
C LYS A 229 19.84 -1.92 -20.86
N THR A 230 19.74 -0.81 -21.57
CA THR A 230 20.55 0.40 -21.32
C THR A 230 20.16 1.10 -20.02
N ILE A 231 18.90 0.99 -19.59
CA ILE A 231 18.38 1.53 -18.33
C ILE A 231 17.68 0.44 -17.52
N GLU A 232 18.15 0.20 -16.30
CA GLU A 232 17.47 -0.59 -15.27
C GLU A 232 16.34 0.25 -14.65
N VAL A 233 15.16 -0.36 -14.53
CA VAL A 233 13.99 0.27 -13.88
C VAL A 233 13.47 -0.66 -12.79
N ARG A 234 13.31 -0.11 -11.59
CA ARG A 234 12.80 -0.87 -10.44
C ARG A 234 12.05 0.00 -9.45
N VAL A 235 11.13 -0.61 -8.71
CA VAL A 235 10.67 -0.05 -7.45
C VAL A 235 11.81 -0.14 -6.45
N ASP A 236 12.22 0.99 -5.86
CA ASP A 236 13.37 1.10 -4.97
C ASP A 236 12.96 1.64 -3.59
N PHE A 237 13.71 1.24 -2.57
CA PHE A 237 13.55 1.63 -1.16
C PHE A 237 14.85 2.17 -0.54
N LYS A 238 15.91 2.30 -1.34
CA LYS A 238 17.21 2.82 -0.93
C LYS A 238 17.40 4.25 -1.39
N GLU A 239 16.95 4.55 -2.60
CA GLU A 239 16.98 5.90 -3.16
C GLU A 239 15.91 6.80 -2.51
N ALA A 240 16.09 8.12 -2.64
CA ALA A 240 15.18 9.10 -2.06
C ALA A 240 13.74 8.93 -2.56
N SER A 241 12.77 9.02 -1.66
CA SER A 241 11.33 9.05 -1.99
C SER A 241 10.75 10.44 -1.79
N PHE A 242 9.64 10.74 -2.48
CA PHE A 242 8.94 12.01 -2.30
C PHE A 242 7.92 11.91 -1.16
N ASN A 243 7.02 10.93 -1.23
CA ASN A 243 6.06 10.61 -0.18
C ASN A 243 6.20 9.13 0.17
N GLY A 244 6.22 8.76 1.46
CA GLY A 244 6.43 7.37 1.87
C GLY A 244 7.88 6.92 1.76
N GLY A 245 8.12 5.62 1.60
CA GLY A 245 9.44 5.01 1.50
C GLY A 245 9.79 4.39 0.14
N GLY A 246 8.84 4.32 -0.80
CA GLY A 246 9.00 3.80 -2.15
C GLY A 246 9.26 4.88 -3.20
N ASN A 247 9.82 4.46 -4.33
CA ASN A 247 9.96 5.25 -5.55
C ASN A 247 10.15 4.31 -6.76
N ILE A 248 10.18 4.86 -7.97
CA ILE A 248 10.74 4.16 -9.13
C ILE A 248 12.07 4.79 -9.51
N THR A 249 13.13 3.99 -9.51
CA THR A 249 14.48 4.39 -9.90
C THR A 249 14.78 3.93 -11.32
N PHE A 250 15.38 4.83 -12.11
CA PHE A 250 15.85 4.63 -13.47
C PHE A 250 17.36 4.87 -13.49
N LYS A 251 18.15 3.83 -13.74
CA LYS A 251 19.61 3.90 -13.67
C LYS A 251 20.27 3.14 -14.81
N GLY A 252 21.27 3.74 -15.45
CA GLY A 252 22.05 3.06 -16.48
C GLY A 252 22.78 4.03 -17.40
N THR A 253 22.83 3.70 -18.69
CA THR A 253 23.40 4.54 -19.73
C THR A 253 22.33 4.93 -20.75
N LEU A 254 22.39 6.16 -21.24
CA LEU A 254 21.53 6.67 -22.30
C LEU A 254 22.36 7.57 -23.21
N GLU A 255 22.41 7.22 -24.49
CA GLU A 255 23.18 7.98 -25.47
C GLU A 255 22.51 9.33 -25.76
N ALA A 256 23.35 10.30 -26.15
CA ALA A 256 22.94 11.59 -26.68
C ALA A 256 21.87 11.45 -27.77
N GLY A 257 20.83 12.27 -27.72
CA GLY A 257 19.74 12.22 -28.70
C GLY A 257 18.89 10.94 -28.72
N THR A 258 19.09 10.01 -27.77
CA THR A 258 18.23 8.81 -27.61
C THR A 258 17.25 8.96 -26.45
N SER A 259 16.23 8.09 -26.41
CA SER A 259 15.27 8.02 -25.33
C SER A 259 14.97 6.56 -25.00
N PHE A 260 14.68 6.29 -23.72
CA PHE A 260 14.21 4.99 -23.26
C PHE A 260 12.79 5.15 -22.69
N SER A 261 11.91 4.19 -22.96
CA SER A 261 10.53 4.21 -22.47
C SER A 261 10.17 2.88 -21.83
N THR A 262 9.44 2.92 -20.72
CA THR A 262 8.87 1.72 -20.09
C THR A 262 7.44 2.01 -19.64
N ARG A 263 6.56 1.02 -19.76
CA ARG A 263 5.20 1.11 -19.24
C ARG A 263 5.25 1.10 -17.71
N LEU A 264 4.45 1.96 -17.10
CA LEU A 264 4.22 2.00 -15.64
C LEU A 264 2.82 1.51 -15.30
N PHE A 265 1.82 1.94 -16.07
CA PHE A 265 0.42 1.69 -15.78
C PHE A 265 -0.35 1.33 -17.05
N SER A 266 -1.31 0.41 -16.93
CA SER A 266 -2.30 0.12 -17.97
C SER A 266 -3.67 0.50 -17.41
N GLY A 267 -4.28 1.53 -17.97
CA GLY A 267 -5.51 2.14 -17.48
C GLY A 267 -6.73 1.79 -18.33
N GLN A 268 -7.91 2.07 -17.77
CA GLN A 268 -9.20 2.08 -18.46
C GLN A 268 -9.97 3.34 -18.03
N LEU A 269 -9.27 4.47 -17.95
CA LEU A 269 -9.83 5.71 -17.45
C LEU A 269 -10.44 6.53 -18.59
N LEU A 270 -11.77 6.56 -18.67
CA LEU A 270 -12.50 7.40 -19.61
C LEU A 270 -12.39 8.88 -19.21
N THR A 271 -12.02 9.71 -20.17
CA THR A 271 -11.86 11.15 -19.98
C THR A 271 -13.13 11.91 -20.38
N GLY A 272 -13.55 12.85 -19.54
CA GLY A 272 -14.77 13.64 -19.74
C GLY A 272 -14.51 15.02 -20.35
N PRO A 273 -15.53 15.91 -20.33
CA PRO A 273 -15.43 17.26 -20.90
C PRO A 273 -14.56 18.20 -20.06
N LEU A 274 -14.32 17.87 -18.80
CA LEU A 274 -13.49 18.66 -17.90
C LEU A 274 -12.01 18.25 -18.03
N PRO A 275 -11.08 19.20 -17.85
CA PRO A 275 -9.66 18.87 -17.85
C PRO A 275 -9.28 17.88 -16.75
N ILE A 276 -8.31 17.02 -17.06
CA ILE A 276 -7.65 16.12 -16.11
C ILE A 276 -6.24 16.63 -15.88
N TYR A 277 -5.81 16.58 -14.63
CA TYR A 277 -4.51 17.05 -14.18
C TYR A 277 -3.63 15.87 -13.81
N PHE A 278 -2.41 15.87 -14.35
CA PHE A 278 -1.35 14.94 -14.06
C PHE A 278 -0.28 15.68 -13.27
N THR A 279 0.00 15.22 -12.06
CA THR A 279 1.06 15.74 -11.21
C THR A 279 2.04 14.63 -10.90
N TYR A 280 3.34 14.88 -10.98
CA TYR A 280 4.35 13.89 -10.62
C TYR A 280 5.64 14.55 -10.13
N SER A 281 6.32 13.86 -9.21
CA SER A 281 7.58 14.31 -8.60
C SER A 281 8.78 13.60 -9.23
N VAL A 282 9.78 14.36 -9.64
CA VAL A 282 11.01 13.84 -10.23
C VAL A 282 12.23 14.38 -9.50
N LYS A 283 13.20 13.51 -9.23
CA LYS A 283 14.57 13.88 -8.85
C LYS A 283 15.54 13.28 -9.87
N SER A 284 16.46 14.08 -10.40
CA SER A 284 17.37 13.64 -11.47
C SER A 284 18.78 14.16 -11.24
N GLU A 285 19.77 13.48 -11.84
CA GLU A 285 21.18 13.88 -11.76
C GLU A 285 21.73 14.32 -13.12
N GLY A 286 22.61 15.32 -13.08
CA GLY A 286 23.28 15.85 -14.27
C GLY A 286 22.27 16.40 -15.29
N ASN A 287 22.37 15.91 -16.53
CA ASN A 287 21.47 16.26 -17.63
C ASN A 287 20.34 15.25 -17.86
N SER A 288 20.17 14.27 -16.96
CA SER A 288 19.08 13.29 -17.04
C SER A 288 17.73 13.99 -16.87
N GLN A 289 16.73 13.59 -17.64
CA GLN A 289 15.37 14.09 -17.56
C GLN A 289 14.38 12.93 -17.63
N LEU A 290 13.30 13.05 -16.85
CA LEU A 290 12.22 12.08 -16.81
C LEU A 290 10.89 12.78 -17.11
N GLY A 291 10.14 12.21 -18.04
CA GLY A 291 8.79 12.64 -18.39
C GLY A 291 7.82 11.45 -18.43
N LEU A 292 6.55 11.74 -18.67
CA LEU A 292 5.52 10.72 -18.82
C LEU A 292 4.96 10.73 -20.24
N SER A 293 4.78 9.56 -20.85
CA SER A 293 4.02 9.45 -22.10
C SER A 293 2.68 8.77 -21.85
N LEU A 294 1.61 9.41 -22.31
CA LEU A 294 0.24 8.94 -22.19
C LEU A 294 -0.21 8.36 -23.51
N GLU A 295 -0.71 7.13 -23.49
CA GLU A 295 -1.41 6.53 -24.63
C GLU A 295 -2.91 6.60 -24.39
N LEU A 296 -3.61 7.26 -25.31
CA LEU A 296 -5.06 7.44 -25.28
C LEU A 296 -5.68 6.82 -26.53
N SER A 297 -6.90 6.31 -26.39
CA SER A 297 -7.67 5.79 -27.51
C SER A 297 -9.11 6.30 -27.51
N SER A 298 -9.64 6.54 -28.70
CA SER A 298 -11.03 6.88 -28.96
C SER A 298 -11.54 5.95 -30.06
N GLU A 299 -12.79 5.49 -29.94
CA GLU A 299 -13.44 4.68 -30.98
C GLU A 299 -13.62 5.47 -32.28
N THR A 300 -13.78 6.79 -32.20
CA THR A 300 -14.04 7.66 -33.36
C THR A 300 -12.79 8.31 -33.93
N GLU A 301 -11.83 8.67 -33.08
CA GLU A 301 -10.63 9.44 -33.48
C GLU A 301 -9.34 8.60 -33.49
N GLY A 302 -9.39 7.34 -33.04
CA GLY A 302 -8.25 6.43 -33.01
C GLY A 302 -7.31 6.67 -31.83
N LYS A 303 -6.04 6.31 -31.99
CA LYS A 303 -5.03 6.38 -30.92
C LYS A 303 -4.26 7.70 -30.97
N LYS A 304 -3.99 8.27 -29.79
CA LYS A 304 -3.16 9.46 -29.61
C LYS A 304 -2.10 9.22 -28.54
N LYS A 305 -0.90 9.77 -28.76
CA LYS A 305 0.20 9.74 -27.80
C LYS A 305 0.57 11.16 -27.40
N LEU A 306 0.52 11.45 -26.11
CA LEU A 306 0.90 12.73 -25.53
C LEU A 306 2.17 12.56 -24.71
N PHE A 307 3.09 13.50 -24.78
CA PHE A 307 4.32 13.47 -23.99
C PHE A 307 4.35 14.65 -23.02
N LEU A 308 4.39 14.33 -21.72
CA LEU A 308 4.48 15.28 -20.62
C LEU A 308 5.96 15.43 -20.25
N ALA A 309 6.53 16.61 -20.47
CA ALA A 309 7.95 16.87 -20.25
C ALA A 309 8.17 18.17 -19.48
N SER A 310 9.27 18.27 -18.74
CA SER A 310 9.62 19.45 -17.95
C SER A 310 9.98 20.66 -18.82
N GLN A 311 10.52 20.43 -20.01
CA GLN A 311 10.94 21.44 -20.97
C GLN A 311 10.64 21.00 -22.41
N GLY A 312 10.53 21.97 -23.31
CA GLY A 312 10.31 21.72 -24.74
C GLY A 312 11.50 20.98 -25.35
N THR A 313 11.22 19.85 -25.98
CA THR A 313 12.23 19.03 -26.65
C THR A 313 11.77 18.72 -28.06
N ASN A 314 12.64 18.95 -29.03
CA ASN A 314 12.40 18.64 -30.45
C ASN A 314 12.73 17.16 -30.78
N GLN A 315 13.09 16.37 -29.77
CA GLN A 315 13.55 15.00 -29.93
C GLN A 315 12.41 13.99 -30.18
N PHE A 316 11.18 14.37 -29.84
CA PHE A 316 10.02 13.47 -29.91
C PHE A 316 9.07 13.87 -31.02
N SER A 317 8.58 12.87 -31.76
CA SER A 317 7.58 13.06 -32.81
C SER A 317 6.14 13.21 -32.28
N SER A 318 5.92 12.94 -30.99
CA SER A 318 4.62 13.06 -30.31
C SER A 318 4.34 14.51 -29.88
N GLU A 319 3.06 14.84 -29.70
CA GLU A 319 2.63 16.13 -29.16
C GLU A 319 3.18 16.31 -27.74
N VAL A 320 4.10 17.26 -27.57
CA VAL A 320 4.75 17.58 -26.30
C VAL A 320 3.91 18.62 -25.55
N LEU A 321 3.48 18.28 -24.34
CA LEU A 321 2.78 19.17 -23.44
C LEU A 321 3.73 19.63 -22.34
N LEU A 322 3.90 20.95 -22.24
CA LEU A 322 4.72 21.57 -21.21
C LEU A 322 3.95 21.69 -19.89
N PRO A 323 4.65 21.72 -18.74
CA PRO A 323 4.01 21.85 -17.45
C PRO A 323 3.43 23.25 -17.34
N ARG A 324 2.17 23.35 -16.92
CA ARG A 324 1.57 24.64 -16.57
C ARG A 324 2.16 25.17 -15.25
N ARG A 325 2.66 24.27 -14.42
CA ARG A 325 3.28 24.57 -13.14
C ARG A 325 4.46 23.64 -12.91
N LEU A 326 5.60 24.25 -12.60
CA LEU A 326 6.81 23.58 -12.16
C LEU A 326 7.10 24.09 -10.75
N THR A 327 7.19 23.20 -9.76
CA THR A 327 7.41 23.59 -8.36
C THR A 327 8.60 22.84 -7.78
N THR A 328 9.52 23.55 -7.17
CA THR A 328 10.64 22.99 -6.40
C THR A 328 10.35 23.24 -4.92
N PRO A 329 10.11 22.22 -4.10
CA PRO A 329 9.83 22.42 -2.68
C PRO A 329 11.08 22.92 -1.94
N ASP A 330 10.94 23.98 -1.14
CA ASP A 330 12.05 24.59 -0.39
C ASP A 330 12.73 23.58 0.55
N ASN A 331 11.93 22.70 1.17
CA ASN A 331 12.39 21.71 2.14
C ASN A 331 12.86 20.39 1.50
N ALA A 332 12.83 20.27 0.18
CA ALA A 332 13.17 19.04 -0.52
C ALA A 332 14.06 19.32 -1.76
N PRO A 333 15.31 19.76 -1.56
CA PRO A 333 16.19 20.13 -2.65
C PRO A 333 16.42 18.97 -3.61
N GLY A 334 16.33 19.28 -4.91
CA GLY A 334 16.50 18.32 -6.01
C GLY A 334 15.19 17.69 -6.52
N TRP A 335 14.08 17.83 -5.80
CA TRP A 335 12.76 17.43 -6.30
C TRP A 335 12.14 18.52 -7.16
N VAL A 336 11.56 18.10 -8.28
CA VAL A 336 10.80 18.93 -9.20
C VAL A 336 9.42 18.32 -9.38
N MET A 337 8.38 19.04 -8.98
CA MET A 337 6.99 18.71 -9.22
C MET A 337 6.56 19.28 -10.57
N GLN A 338 6.01 18.43 -11.42
CA GLN A 338 5.47 18.81 -12.72
C GLN A 338 3.96 18.64 -12.69
N GLU A 339 3.24 19.64 -13.19
CA GLU A 339 1.80 19.57 -13.34
C GLU A 339 1.40 19.90 -14.78
N VAL A 340 0.67 18.99 -15.42
CA VAL A 340 0.16 19.14 -16.78
C VAL A 340 -1.35 18.88 -16.79
N SER A 341 -2.08 19.63 -17.62
CA SER A 341 -3.52 19.41 -17.83
C SER A 341 -3.80 18.94 -19.25
N ILE A 342 -4.68 17.97 -19.41
CA ILE A 342 -5.20 17.55 -20.72
C ILE A 342 -6.72 17.72 -20.75
N ALA A 343 -7.25 18.10 -21.92
CA ALA A 343 -8.68 18.14 -22.18
C ALA A 343 -8.95 17.32 -23.45
N MET A 344 -9.37 16.08 -23.27
CA MET A 344 -9.41 15.05 -24.32
C MET A 344 -10.75 14.30 -24.31
N ASN A 345 -11.87 15.02 -24.29
CA ASN A 345 -13.21 14.44 -24.10
C ASN A 345 -13.48 13.21 -24.98
N GLY A 346 -13.94 12.11 -24.38
CA GLY A 346 -14.30 10.88 -25.09
C GLY A 346 -13.13 9.95 -25.40
N TYR A 347 -11.91 10.27 -24.98
CA TYR A 347 -10.78 9.34 -25.02
C TYR A 347 -10.69 8.52 -23.75
N THR A 348 -10.17 7.31 -23.85
CA THR A 348 -9.78 6.45 -22.72
C THR A 348 -8.26 6.46 -22.60
N LEU A 349 -7.73 6.78 -21.41
CA LEU A 349 -6.32 6.61 -21.07
C LEU A 349 -6.04 5.12 -20.90
N THR A 350 -5.25 4.55 -21.81
CA THR A 350 -4.96 3.11 -21.86
C THR A 350 -3.61 2.76 -21.26
N GLU A 351 -2.60 3.61 -21.41
CA GLU A 351 -1.27 3.36 -20.82
C GLU A 351 -0.59 4.65 -20.36
N ILE A 352 0.24 4.52 -19.32
CA ILE A 352 1.16 5.55 -18.84
C ILE A 352 2.56 4.95 -18.86
N HIS A 353 3.47 5.60 -19.58
CA HIS A 353 4.88 5.23 -19.69
C HIS A 353 5.75 6.28 -19.01
N ALA A 354 6.87 5.86 -18.43
CA ALA A 354 7.96 6.75 -18.10
C ALA A 354 8.92 6.83 -19.28
N VAL A 355 9.38 8.04 -19.61
CA VAL A 355 10.34 8.28 -20.69
C VAL A 355 11.58 8.97 -20.13
N CYS A 356 12.71 8.30 -20.28
CA CYS A 356 14.04 8.76 -19.95
C CYS A 356 14.67 9.45 -21.16
N TYR A 357 15.20 10.65 -20.98
CA TYR A 357 15.87 11.43 -22.02
C TYR A 357 16.90 12.39 -21.42
N LYS A 358 17.67 13.08 -22.26
CA LYS A 358 18.66 14.07 -21.81
C LYS A 358 18.29 15.47 -22.26
N GLN A 359 18.60 16.46 -21.43
CA GLN A 359 18.36 17.88 -21.74
C GLN A 359 19.23 18.34 -22.92
N GLN A 360 18.67 19.19 -23.79
CA GLN A 360 19.37 19.84 -24.91
C GLN A 360 19.43 21.38 -24.74
N PRO A 361 20.48 22.06 -25.24
CA PRO A 361 21.69 21.49 -25.86
C PRO A 361 22.55 20.78 -24.80
N GLU A 362 23.23 19.72 -25.23
CA GLU A 362 23.99 18.87 -24.34
C GLU A 362 25.19 19.62 -23.75
N ILE A 363 25.24 19.74 -22.43
CA ILE A 363 26.33 20.42 -21.72
C ILE A 363 27.50 19.46 -21.47
N THR A 364 27.23 18.14 -21.45
CA THR A 364 28.20 17.09 -21.07
C THR A 364 28.05 15.83 -21.94
N ASN A 365 29.17 15.26 -22.41
CA ASN A 365 29.22 13.98 -23.16
C ASN A 365 29.01 12.72 -22.30
N THR A 366 28.44 12.84 -21.11
CA THR A 366 28.24 11.69 -20.23
C THR A 366 27.07 10.85 -20.74
N THR A 367 27.23 9.54 -20.80
CA THR A 367 26.14 8.60 -21.10
C THR A 367 25.41 8.15 -19.84
N GLU A 368 25.98 8.36 -18.65
CA GLU A 368 25.33 8.01 -17.38
C GLU A 368 23.95 8.68 -17.26
N TYR A 369 22.98 7.90 -16.82
CA TYR A 369 21.60 8.31 -16.62
C TYR A 369 21.13 7.90 -15.23
N PHE A 370 20.56 8.86 -14.51
CA PHE A 370 19.92 8.61 -13.23
C PHE A 370 18.73 9.54 -13.00
N ALA A 371 17.57 8.95 -12.72
CA ALA A 371 16.37 9.67 -12.30
C ALA A 371 15.52 8.81 -11.37
N VAL A 372 14.73 9.48 -10.54
CA VAL A 372 13.77 8.90 -9.61
C VAL A 372 12.41 9.55 -9.82
N LEU A 373 11.38 8.73 -9.95
CA LEU A 373 9.97 9.13 -9.91
C LEU A 373 9.43 8.87 -8.51
N GLY A 374 9.06 9.94 -7.79
CA GLY A 374 8.64 9.84 -6.39
C GLY A 374 7.17 9.51 -6.21
N ASP A 375 6.31 10.08 -7.04
CA ASP A 375 4.87 9.84 -7.06
C ASP A 375 4.22 10.28 -8.38
N ILE A 376 3.00 9.79 -8.62
CA ILE A 376 2.08 10.23 -9.68
C ILE A 376 0.70 10.43 -9.07
N LYS A 377 0.07 11.55 -9.40
CA LYS A 377 -1.31 11.91 -9.09
C LYS A 377 -2.05 12.25 -10.38
N ILE A 378 -3.27 11.74 -10.51
CA ILE A 378 -4.22 12.11 -11.58
C ILE A 378 -5.52 12.56 -10.91
N SER A 379 -5.99 13.77 -11.23
CA SER A 379 -7.18 14.36 -10.61
C SER A 379 -8.00 15.21 -11.58
N THR A 380 -9.27 15.48 -11.22
CA THR A 380 -10.16 16.39 -11.96
C THR A 380 -10.08 17.84 -11.47
N SER A 381 -9.35 18.08 -10.37
CA SER A 381 -9.17 19.40 -9.76
C SER A 381 -7.70 19.78 -9.72
N SER A 382 -7.44 21.05 -10.06
CA SER A 382 -6.14 21.72 -9.90
C SER A 382 -5.98 22.39 -8.54
N LYS A 383 -7.05 22.44 -7.73
CA LYS A 383 -7.00 23.06 -6.42
C LYS A 383 -6.33 22.11 -5.43
N ASN A 384 -5.58 22.68 -4.52
CA ASN A 384 -5.06 21.96 -3.37
C ASN A 384 -6.21 21.41 -2.54
N THR A 385 -5.99 20.26 -1.92
CA THR A 385 -6.93 19.71 -0.95
C THR A 385 -7.06 20.68 0.23
N GLU A 386 -8.29 21.01 0.59
CA GLU A 386 -8.61 21.75 1.81
C GLU A 386 -8.77 20.75 2.97
N PHE A 387 -8.06 20.99 4.06
CA PHE A 387 -8.11 20.16 5.26
C PHE A 387 -8.89 20.87 6.37
N PRO A 388 -9.70 20.14 7.17
CA PRO A 388 -10.37 20.73 8.32
C PRO A 388 -9.35 21.26 9.34
N PRO A 389 -9.61 22.42 9.99
CA PRO A 389 -8.72 22.94 11.02
C PRO A 389 -8.67 21.99 12.22
N SER A 390 -7.61 22.08 13.03
CA SER A 390 -7.44 21.27 14.26
C SER A 390 -8.65 21.28 15.19
N THR A 391 -9.40 22.38 15.24
CA THR A 391 -10.61 22.53 16.07
C THR A 391 -11.79 21.68 15.61
N SER A 392 -11.79 21.15 14.39
CA SER A 392 -12.85 20.29 13.86
C SER A 392 -12.69 18.81 14.24
N TRP A 393 -11.75 18.50 15.13
CA TRP A 393 -11.40 17.14 15.54
C TRP A 393 -11.49 16.97 17.05
N ILE A 394 -12.03 15.84 17.47
CA ILE A 394 -11.98 15.37 18.85
C ILE A 394 -10.82 14.37 18.94
N VAL A 395 -9.82 14.67 19.76
CA VAL A 395 -8.63 13.81 19.96
C VAL A 395 -8.55 13.37 21.42
N ASN A 396 -8.43 12.07 21.65
CA ASN A 396 -8.40 11.47 22.98
C ASN A 396 -7.18 10.56 23.17
N GLY A 397 -6.55 10.65 24.33
CA GLY A 397 -5.58 9.67 24.83
C GLY A 397 -6.24 8.66 25.76
N GLN A 398 -5.90 7.39 25.59
CA GLN A 398 -6.41 6.24 26.36
C GLN A 398 -5.23 5.33 26.74
N ASP A 399 -5.44 4.46 27.73
CA ASP A 399 -4.49 3.43 28.14
C ASP A 399 -3.07 3.98 28.41
N ILE A 400 -3.02 5.13 29.09
CA ILE A 400 -1.77 5.86 29.36
C ILE A 400 -1.00 5.12 30.47
N GLU A 401 0.16 4.57 30.12
CA GLU A 401 1.04 3.84 31.02
C GLU A 401 2.43 4.48 31.04
N TRP A 402 2.91 4.80 32.25
CA TRP A 402 4.25 5.34 32.48
C TRP A 402 5.18 4.24 32.96
N GLY A 403 6.31 4.08 32.28
CA GLY A 403 7.34 3.10 32.60
C GLY A 403 8.69 3.74 32.87
N THR A 404 9.68 2.89 33.11
CA THR A 404 11.09 3.29 33.18
C THR A 404 11.92 2.22 32.47
N SER A 405 12.79 2.65 31.57
CA SER A 405 13.72 1.78 30.84
C SER A 405 15.09 2.42 30.81
N GLN A 406 16.11 1.69 31.26
CA GLN A 406 17.52 2.14 31.28
C GLN A 406 17.73 3.52 31.95
N GLY A 407 16.91 3.85 32.95
CA GLY A 407 16.98 5.14 33.67
C GLY A 407 16.22 6.31 33.01
N SER A 408 15.64 6.11 31.83
CA SER A 408 14.74 7.07 31.18
C SER A 408 13.27 6.73 31.45
N LYS A 409 12.42 7.76 31.52
CA LYS A 409 10.97 7.55 31.56
C LYS A 409 10.49 7.07 30.19
N THR A 410 9.57 6.12 30.20
CA THR A 410 8.89 5.66 28.99
C THR A 410 7.39 5.89 29.09
N LEU A 411 6.73 6.02 27.95
CA LEU A 411 5.29 6.20 27.84
C LEU A 411 4.71 5.26 26.79
N SER A 412 3.67 4.52 27.17
CA SER A 412 2.78 3.84 26.23
C SER A 412 1.39 4.46 26.32
N LEU A 413 0.73 4.64 25.19
CA LEU A 413 -0.65 5.12 25.14
C LEU A 413 -1.30 4.79 23.80
N LYS A 414 -2.63 4.76 23.79
CA LYS A 414 -3.43 4.80 22.58
C LYS A 414 -3.94 6.21 22.35
N ILE A 415 -3.79 6.72 21.14
CA ILE A 415 -4.37 7.98 20.69
C ILE A 415 -5.49 7.64 19.71
N SER A 416 -6.62 8.31 19.82
CA SER A 416 -7.74 8.18 18.89
C SER A 416 -8.27 9.55 18.52
N TRP A 417 -8.77 9.68 17.29
CA TRP A 417 -9.36 10.92 16.81
C TRP A 417 -10.64 10.65 16.05
N LYS A 418 -11.48 11.67 15.90
CA LYS A 418 -12.61 11.65 14.98
C LYS A 418 -13.01 13.08 14.62
N PRO A 419 -13.65 13.30 13.46
CA PRO A 419 -14.30 14.57 13.18
C PRO A 419 -15.33 14.91 14.27
N GLU A 420 -15.48 16.18 14.60
CA GLU A 420 -16.51 16.67 15.53
C GLU A 420 -17.92 16.51 14.93
N ASP A 421 -18.06 16.74 13.62
CA ASP A 421 -19.26 16.43 12.85
C ASP A 421 -19.18 15.01 12.30
N GLU A 422 -20.14 14.14 12.65
CA GLU A 422 -20.21 12.75 12.14
C GLU A 422 -20.34 12.67 10.61
N LYS A 423 -20.71 13.77 9.94
CA LYS A 423 -20.72 13.88 8.47
C LYS A 423 -19.42 14.45 7.89
N GLY A 424 -18.40 14.63 8.72
CA GLY A 424 -17.10 15.17 8.32
C GLY A 424 -16.38 14.32 7.26
N PRO A 425 -15.41 14.90 6.55
CA PRO A 425 -14.63 14.18 5.56
C PRO A 425 -13.85 13.02 6.18
N LEU A 426 -13.92 11.85 5.55
CA LEU A 426 -13.10 10.69 5.90
C LEU A 426 -11.78 10.76 5.14
N PHE A 427 -10.68 10.55 5.84
CA PHE A 427 -9.34 10.54 5.27
C PHE A 427 -8.73 9.15 5.40
N PRO A 428 -7.99 8.68 4.38
CA PRO A 428 -7.46 7.33 4.35
C PRO A 428 -6.21 7.15 5.22
N LYS A 429 -5.50 8.22 5.55
CA LYS A 429 -4.13 8.15 6.10
C LYS A 429 -3.87 9.30 7.06
N TYR A 430 -3.12 9.00 8.12
CA TYR A 430 -2.70 9.94 9.14
C TYR A 430 -1.22 9.71 9.50
N ASN A 431 -0.36 10.70 9.30
CA ASN A 431 1.02 10.66 9.79
C ASN A 431 1.05 11.15 11.24
N ILE A 432 1.77 10.46 12.11
CA ILE A 432 1.81 10.75 13.54
C ILE A 432 3.19 11.28 13.90
N TYR A 433 3.20 12.44 14.54
CA TYR A 433 4.41 13.08 15.05
C TYR A 433 4.29 13.28 16.56
N VAL A 434 5.43 13.41 17.23
CA VAL A 434 5.52 13.86 18.62
C VAL A 434 6.49 15.02 18.73
N GLU A 435 6.08 16.01 19.51
CA GLU A 435 6.90 17.15 19.88
C GLU A 435 7.14 17.08 21.41
N LYS A 436 8.41 17.02 21.80
CA LYS A 436 8.85 16.94 23.21
C LYS A 436 9.17 18.35 23.69
N LEU A 437 8.28 18.92 24.51
CA LEU A 437 8.35 20.32 24.94
C LEU A 437 9.03 20.44 26.30
N SER A 438 9.96 21.38 26.44
CA SER A 438 10.66 21.69 27.70
C SER A 438 10.13 22.97 28.35
N LYS A 439 10.28 23.11 29.68
CA LYS A 439 9.87 24.32 30.43
C LYS A 439 10.75 25.55 30.15
N GLN A 440 11.95 25.35 29.60
CA GLN A 440 12.94 26.40 29.38
C GLN A 440 13.13 26.65 27.88
N SER A 441 12.12 27.19 27.20
CA SER A 441 12.34 27.85 25.92
C SER A 441 13.11 29.16 26.18
N ILE A 442 14.43 29.07 26.33
CA ILE A 442 15.30 30.24 26.46
C ILE A 442 15.17 31.02 25.15
N ARG A 443 14.66 32.25 25.22
CA ARG A 443 14.83 33.26 24.15
C ARG A 443 16.32 33.61 24.08
N THR A 444 17.11 32.83 23.34
CA THR A 444 18.44 33.25 22.93
C THR A 444 18.31 34.36 21.89
N LEU A 445 19.19 35.37 21.96
CA LEU A 445 19.27 36.51 21.02
C LEU A 445 19.60 36.12 19.56
N ARG A 446 19.54 34.82 19.22
CA ARG A 446 19.58 34.26 17.87
C ARG A 446 18.69 33.01 17.85
N GLY A 447 17.47 33.15 17.36
CA GLY A 447 16.54 32.05 17.07
C GLY A 447 15.95 31.35 18.30
N THR A 448 14.64 31.12 18.27
CA THR A 448 13.95 30.14 19.11
C THR A 448 14.56 28.77 18.84
N LEU A 449 14.94 28.00 19.87
CA LEU A 449 15.21 26.58 19.69
C LEU A 449 13.87 25.92 19.36
N GLU A 450 13.53 25.81 18.08
CA GLU A 450 12.30 25.15 17.64
C GLU A 450 12.34 23.69 18.12
N SER A 451 11.33 23.30 18.89
CA SER A 451 11.14 21.91 19.28
C SER A 451 10.98 21.06 18.03
N VAL A 452 11.85 20.06 17.88
CA VAL A 452 11.87 19.19 16.71
C VAL A 452 10.65 18.28 16.75
N ARG A 453 9.87 18.29 15.66
CA ARG A 453 8.77 17.34 15.44
C ARG A 453 9.36 16.01 14.98
N GLU A 454 9.19 14.98 15.79
CA GLU A 454 9.67 13.63 15.50
C GLU A 454 8.54 12.80 14.88
N TYR A 455 8.75 12.24 13.70
CA TYR A 455 7.79 11.30 13.10
C TYR A 455 7.87 9.95 13.83
N ILE A 456 6.72 9.42 14.26
CA ILE A 456 6.66 8.17 15.03
C ILE A 456 5.84 7.07 14.34
N GLY A 457 5.11 7.37 13.26
CA GLY A 457 4.43 6.35 12.47
C GLY A 457 3.29 6.88 11.62
N VAL A 458 2.54 5.94 11.03
CA VAL A 458 1.38 6.20 10.17
C VAL A 458 0.23 5.29 10.56
N ALA A 459 -0.99 5.84 10.55
CA ALA A 459 -2.24 5.11 10.74
C ALA A 459 -3.11 5.21 9.47
N HIS A 460 -3.85 4.13 9.18
CA HIS A 460 -4.89 4.08 8.15
C HIS A 460 -6.29 3.87 8.75
N ILE A 461 -6.37 4.13 10.04
CA ILE A 461 -7.57 4.14 10.88
C ILE A 461 -7.41 5.31 11.85
N GLU A 462 -8.50 5.71 12.50
CA GLU A 462 -8.53 6.88 13.38
C GLU A 462 -8.00 6.60 14.81
N ALA A 463 -7.00 5.72 14.89
CA ALA A 463 -6.29 5.41 16.13
C ALA A 463 -4.83 5.03 15.87
N PHE A 464 -3.97 5.32 16.84
CA PHE A 464 -2.56 4.94 16.82
C PHE A 464 -2.09 4.55 18.22
N TYR A 465 -1.33 3.46 18.32
CA TYR A 465 -0.74 3.01 19.57
C TYR A 465 0.74 3.36 19.59
N VAL A 466 1.15 4.05 20.65
CA VAL A 466 2.54 4.39 20.94
C VAL A 466 3.02 3.43 22.03
N SER A 467 4.13 2.74 21.79
CA SER A 467 4.69 1.78 22.73
C SER A 467 6.05 2.27 23.23
N GLN A 468 6.22 2.34 24.55
CA GLN A 468 7.51 2.57 25.22
C GLN A 468 8.30 3.78 24.67
N LEU A 469 7.61 4.88 24.33
CA LEU A 469 8.25 6.11 23.86
C LEU A 469 9.18 6.65 24.93
N VAL A 470 10.47 6.78 24.60
CA VAL A 470 11.49 7.30 25.52
C VAL A 470 11.37 8.81 25.64
N ILE A 471 11.34 9.30 26.88
CA ILE A 471 11.12 10.71 27.20
C ILE A 471 12.39 11.29 27.84
N PRO A 472 13.00 12.31 27.22
CA PRO A 472 14.13 13.05 27.80
C PRO A 472 13.78 13.66 29.16
N SER A 473 14.77 13.77 30.05
CA SER A 473 14.57 14.22 31.43
C SER A 473 14.11 15.68 31.58
N ASP A 474 14.39 16.51 30.58
CA ASP A 474 14.01 17.92 30.49
C ASP A 474 12.62 18.15 29.84
N THR A 475 11.99 17.08 29.33
CA THR A 475 10.66 17.16 28.72
C THR A 475 9.58 17.33 29.80
N SER A 476 8.80 18.39 29.66
CA SER A 476 7.68 18.70 30.54
C SER A 476 6.32 18.30 30.00
N SER A 477 6.16 18.30 28.67
CA SER A 477 4.93 17.86 28.03
C SER A 477 5.23 17.26 26.66
N LEU A 478 4.33 16.41 26.19
CA LEU A 478 4.36 15.77 24.89
C LEU A 478 3.15 16.24 24.10
N LYS A 479 3.38 16.68 22.86
CA LYS A 479 2.32 17.02 21.92
C LYS A 479 2.37 16.04 20.75
N PHE A 480 1.39 15.16 20.68
CA PHE A 480 1.21 14.22 19.58
C PHE A 480 0.38 14.88 18.49
N ILE A 481 0.93 15.03 17.30
CA ILE A 481 0.31 15.71 16.16
C ILE A 481 -0.15 14.66 15.16
N ILE A 482 -1.40 14.75 14.72
CA ILE A 482 -2.02 13.83 13.76
C ILE A 482 -2.18 14.59 12.43
N GLN A 483 -1.20 14.45 11.54
CA GLN A 483 -1.23 15.07 10.22
C GLN A 483 -2.18 14.30 9.30
N VAL A 484 -3.28 14.94 8.91
CA VAL A 484 -4.28 14.36 8.02
C VAL A 484 -3.77 14.31 6.58
N CYS A 485 -3.91 13.18 5.89
CA CYS A 485 -3.48 12.98 4.51
C CYS A 485 -4.67 12.54 3.63
N ASN A 486 -4.79 13.10 2.43
CA ASN A 486 -5.90 12.81 1.52
C ASN A 486 -5.57 11.67 0.54
N VAL A 487 -6.60 11.10 -0.09
CA VAL A 487 -6.50 10.00 -1.09
C VAL A 487 -5.63 10.35 -2.29
N ASP A 488 -5.39 11.64 -2.52
CA ASP A 488 -4.58 12.15 -3.62
C ASP A 488 -3.12 12.40 -3.24
N GLY A 489 -2.69 11.97 -2.03
CA GLY A 489 -1.33 12.13 -1.53
C GLY A 489 -1.05 13.46 -0.84
N ALA A 490 -1.98 14.43 -0.88
CA ALA A 490 -1.78 15.70 -0.19
C ALA A 490 -1.73 15.51 1.33
N SER A 491 -0.84 16.23 2.00
CA SER A 491 -0.72 16.24 3.46
C SER A 491 -1.10 17.61 4.03
N GLN A 492 -1.81 17.61 5.16
CA GLN A 492 -2.14 18.82 5.89
C GLN A 492 -0.85 19.49 6.42
N ASN A 493 -0.85 20.82 6.52
CA ASN A 493 0.19 21.53 7.26
C ASN A 493 0.18 21.08 8.74
N LEU A 494 1.35 20.72 9.27
CA LEU A 494 1.52 20.27 10.65
C LEU A 494 1.08 21.32 11.69
N ASP A 495 1.15 22.61 11.37
CA ASP A 495 0.72 23.68 12.28
C ASP A 495 -0.81 23.71 12.46
N ASP A 496 -1.54 23.26 11.44
CA ASP A 496 -3.01 23.23 11.41
C ASP A 496 -3.59 21.88 11.87
N ALA A 497 -2.72 20.89 12.12
CA ALA A 497 -3.10 19.51 12.38
C ALA A 497 -3.69 19.32 13.80
N PRO A 498 -4.69 18.43 13.96
CA PRO A 498 -5.20 18.06 15.27
C PRO A 498 -4.11 17.41 16.12
N PHE A 499 -4.20 17.59 17.44
CA PHE A 499 -3.18 17.10 18.37
C PHE A 499 -3.76 16.65 19.71
N PHE A 500 -3.02 15.79 20.40
CA PHE A 500 -3.22 15.41 21.80
C PHE A 500 -2.02 15.86 22.62
N GLN A 501 -2.25 16.62 23.69
CA GLN A 501 -1.18 17.07 24.58
C GLN A 501 -1.28 16.38 25.95
N LEU A 502 -0.13 15.90 26.44
CA LEU A 502 0.00 15.20 27.71
C LEU A 502 1.16 15.78 28.52
N ASP A 503 0.90 16.17 29.77
CA ASP A 503 1.97 16.60 30.68
C ASP A 503 2.75 15.40 31.23
N VAL A 504 4.08 15.53 31.29
CA VAL A 504 4.95 14.51 31.85
C VAL A 504 4.81 14.50 33.37
N GLN A 505 4.42 13.36 33.95
CA GLN A 505 4.26 13.25 35.40
C GLN A 505 5.60 13.53 36.12
N SER A 506 5.61 14.51 37.02
CA SER A 506 6.79 14.80 37.85
C SER A 506 6.96 13.74 38.94
N SER A 507 8.20 13.37 39.23
CA SER A 507 8.56 12.44 40.32
C SER A 507 8.12 12.92 41.70
N THR A 508 7.70 14.18 41.83
CA THR A 508 7.12 14.76 43.06
C THR A 508 5.76 14.17 43.44
N ASN A 509 5.02 13.54 42.53
CA ASN A 509 3.72 12.91 42.85
C ASN A 509 3.82 11.51 43.47
N ILE A 510 4.99 10.87 43.42
CA ILE A 510 5.18 9.58 44.10
C ILE A 510 5.26 9.78 45.62
N LEU A 511 5.84 10.89 46.07
CA LEU A 511 5.84 11.28 47.49
C LEU A 511 4.45 11.68 47.98
N SER A 512 3.62 12.36 47.18
CA SER A 512 2.25 12.72 47.60
C SER A 512 1.34 11.50 47.76
N LEU A 513 1.52 10.46 46.93
CA LEU A 513 0.85 9.16 47.07
C LEU A 513 1.38 8.34 48.27
N LEU A 514 2.70 8.31 48.51
CA LEU A 514 3.28 7.67 49.69
C LEU A 514 2.88 8.35 51.01
N PHE A 515 2.79 9.69 51.03
CA PHE A 515 2.27 10.45 52.17
C PHE A 515 0.75 10.29 52.31
N GLY A 516 0.02 10.08 51.23
CA GLY A 516 -1.43 9.79 51.25
C GLY A 516 -1.78 8.48 51.95
N CYS A 517 -0.96 7.44 51.76
CA CYS A 517 -1.20 6.09 52.30
C CYS A 517 -0.67 5.83 53.72
N LEU A 518 0.02 6.78 54.35
CA LEU A 518 0.47 6.63 55.74
C LEU A 518 -0.73 6.77 56.71
N PRO A 519 -0.95 5.81 57.63
CA PRO A 519 -1.96 5.92 58.68
C PRO A 519 -1.75 7.21 59.49
N SER A 520 -2.84 7.86 59.92
CA SER A 520 -2.80 9.16 60.64
C SER A 520 -1.85 9.17 61.84
N LEU A 521 -1.60 8.01 62.45
CA LEU A 521 -0.71 7.86 63.59
C LEU A 521 0.77 8.11 63.25
N VAL A 522 1.21 7.73 62.03
CA VAL A 522 2.61 7.93 61.59
C VAL A 522 2.85 9.38 61.17
N LYS A 523 1.83 10.05 60.62
CA LYS A 523 1.88 11.48 60.30
C LYS A 523 2.10 12.36 61.54
N ASN A 524 1.49 11.98 62.66
CA ASN A 524 1.63 12.73 63.92
C ASN A 524 2.96 12.50 64.63
N ILE A 525 3.59 11.33 64.47
CA ILE A 525 4.90 11.03 65.06
C ILE A 525 6.03 11.79 64.34
N ILE A 526 5.94 11.94 63.02
CA ILE A 526 6.92 12.70 62.22
C ILE A 526 6.77 14.22 62.42
N ALA A 527 5.58 14.72 62.79
CA ALA A 527 5.38 16.13 63.10
C ALA A 527 5.86 16.54 64.50
N TYR A 528 6.22 15.58 65.35
CA TYR A 528 6.67 15.79 66.72
C TYR A 528 8.19 15.56 66.91
N LEU A 529 8.87 15.09 65.86
CA LEU A 529 10.33 15.06 65.72
C LEU A 529 10.77 16.20 64.80
#